data_AF-A0A8H6UA45-F1
#
_entry.id   AF-A0A8H6UA45-F1
#
_cell.length_a   1.000
_cell.length_b   1.000
_cell.length_c   1.000
_cell.angle_alpha   90.00
_cell.angle_beta   90.00
_cell.angle_gamma   90.00
#
_symmetry.space_group_name_H-M   'P 1'
#
loop_
_entity.id
_entity.type
_entity.pdbx_description
1 polymer ?
#
loop_
_entity_poly.entity_id
_entity_poly.type
_entity_poly.pdbx_seq_one_letter_code
_entity_poly.pdbx_strand_id
1 'polypeptide(L)'
;MQSQSKSEDPSTRTWTWPSILTTAKHTPRTSTTTPNSKPDLPSPEQQALIDSLRTSPLTNPHPEQDQDQSELKSTIEDILSEYEDENDFSTSTSTSTPNDKEEWEWQNLHAFLAFITKERIVPLEDVGIHVLRVALERGVEHHYHHGHHHHQLGTGVPPGTGRSKKMAVFVSCAAIWALVMGEELWERRGGTSQEEFPVGLSLSPRESVAPQDQVHGEAAVSKSRWQMWIDRFQFLSLAEDLDIKSRELAAEAAAVMRRVT
;
A
#
# COMPACT_ATOMS: atom_id res chain seq x y z
N MET A 1 -32.13 -39.32 26.76
CA MET A 1 -30.99 -39.07 25.86
C MET A 1 -30.88 -37.57 25.70
N GLN A 2 -30.04 -36.92 26.52
CA GLN A 2 -29.76 -35.49 26.41
C GLN A 2 -28.56 -35.33 25.49
N SER A 3 -28.76 -34.69 24.35
CA SER A 3 -27.68 -34.25 23.47
C SER A 3 -27.03 -33.02 24.10
N GLN A 4 -25.80 -33.18 24.59
CA GLN A 4 -24.97 -32.05 24.99
C GLN A 4 -24.47 -31.33 23.73
N SER A 5 -25.02 -30.15 23.49
CA SER A 5 -24.45 -29.15 22.61
C SER A 5 -23.15 -28.66 23.24
N LYS A 6 -22.01 -29.07 22.67
CA LYS A 6 -20.68 -28.59 23.06
C LYS A 6 -20.61 -27.09 22.75
N SER A 7 -20.63 -26.26 23.78
CA SER A 7 -20.35 -24.83 23.66
C SER A 7 -18.88 -24.66 23.27
N GLU A 8 -18.64 -24.19 22.05
CA GLU A 8 -17.34 -23.69 21.66
C GLU A 8 -17.07 -22.40 22.44
N ASP A 9 -15.98 -22.41 23.20
CA ASP A 9 -15.50 -21.27 23.97
C ASP A 9 -14.95 -20.22 22.97
N PRO A 10 -15.50 -18.99 22.90
CA PRO A 10 -15.09 -17.98 21.91
C PRO A 10 -13.66 -17.44 22.14
N SER A 11 -12.95 -17.96 23.13
CA SER A 11 -11.63 -17.51 23.60
C SER A 11 -10.43 -18.15 22.88
N THR A 12 -10.63 -19.00 21.87
CA THR A 12 -9.55 -19.72 21.18
C THR A 12 -9.54 -19.56 19.65
N ARG A 13 -10.06 -18.45 19.12
CA ARG A 13 -9.86 -18.14 17.69
C ARG A 13 -8.39 -17.74 17.50
N THR A 14 -7.56 -18.70 17.08
CA THR A 14 -6.19 -18.44 16.63
C THR A 14 -6.29 -17.62 15.35
N TRP A 15 -5.99 -16.32 15.44
CA TRP A 15 -5.89 -15.47 14.27
C TRP A 15 -4.67 -15.88 13.44
N THR A 16 -4.83 -15.94 12.13
CA THR A 16 -3.74 -16.12 11.15
C THR A 16 -3.63 -14.88 10.28
N TRP A 17 -2.45 -14.58 9.73
CA TRP A 17 -2.28 -13.40 8.87
C TRP A 17 -3.29 -13.32 7.71
N PRO A 18 -3.57 -14.41 6.96
CA PRO A 18 -4.59 -14.38 5.91
C PRO A 18 -5.99 -14.00 6.43
N SER A 19 -6.39 -14.51 7.60
CA SER A 19 -7.70 -14.19 8.19
C SER A 19 -7.78 -12.74 8.68
N ILE A 20 -6.69 -12.21 9.25
CA ILE A 20 -6.59 -10.81 9.68
C ILE A 20 -6.69 -9.88 8.47
N LEU A 21 -5.92 -10.14 7.42
CA LEU A 21 -5.89 -9.30 6.21
C LEU A 21 -7.21 -9.34 5.45
N THR A 22 -7.83 -10.52 5.35
CA THR A 22 -9.19 -10.65 4.79
C THR A 22 -10.21 -9.86 5.61
N THR A 23 -10.15 -9.95 6.94
CA THR A 23 -11.05 -9.19 7.83
C THR A 23 -10.81 -7.69 7.66
N ALA A 24 -9.56 -7.25 7.63
CA ALA A 24 -9.18 -5.85 7.45
C ALA A 24 -9.65 -5.28 6.10
N LYS A 25 -9.53 -6.05 5.00
CA LYS A 25 -10.01 -5.69 3.66
C LYS A 25 -11.52 -5.36 3.66
N HIS A 26 -12.31 -6.12 4.42
CA HIS A 26 -13.76 -5.89 4.52
C HIS A 26 -14.19 -4.98 5.68
N THR A 27 -13.25 -4.51 6.52
CA THR A 27 -13.55 -3.63 7.66
C THR A 27 -13.50 -2.16 7.22
N PRO A 28 -14.62 -1.41 7.30
CA PRO A 28 -14.68 -0.02 6.87
C PRO A 28 -13.78 0.91 7.68
N ARG A 29 -13.22 1.92 7.02
CA ARG A 29 -12.38 2.98 7.65
C ARG A 29 -13.15 4.02 8.47
N THR A 30 -14.49 4.12 8.38
CA THR A 30 -15.33 4.96 9.26
C THR A 30 -16.82 4.58 9.27
N SER A 31 -17.48 4.67 10.44
CA SER A 31 -18.93 4.44 10.61
C SER A 31 -19.80 5.72 10.62
N THR A 32 -19.25 6.91 10.38
CA THR A 32 -19.99 8.18 10.43
C THR A 32 -20.16 8.81 9.05
N THR A 33 -21.37 8.70 8.49
CA THR A 33 -22.16 9.56 7.55
C THR A 33 -21.48 10.31 6.38
N THR A 34 -20.16 10.38 6.29
CA THR A 34 -19.40 10.97 5.19
C THR A 34 -18.30 9.99 4.81
N PRO A 35 -18.39 9.32 3.66
CA PRO A 35 -17.46 8.26 3.25
C PRO A 35 -16.01 8.71 2.93
N ASN A 36 -15.61 9.92 3.33
CA ASN A 36 -14.37 10.56 2.91
C ASN A 36 -13.69 11.35 4.06
N SER A 37 -13.68 10.87 5.30
CA SER A 37 -12.80 11.48 6.31
C SER A 37 -11.36 11.04 6.06
N LYS A 38 -10.42 11.98 6.12
CA LYS A 38 -8.98 11.76 6.07
C LYS A 38 -8.59 10.52 6.90
N PRO A 39 -7.78 9.59 6.38
CA PRO A 39 -7.39 8.38 7.09
C PRO A 39 -6.40 8.67 8.22
N ASP A 40 -6.51 9.80 8.92
CA ASP A 40 -5.63 10.16 10.02
C ASP A 40 -5.76 9.21 11.21
N LEU A 41 -6.94 8.59 11.36
CA LEU A 41 -7.28 7.70 12.46
C LEU A 41 -7.99 6.43 11.95
N PRO A 42 -7.73 5.27 12.55
CA PRO A 42 -8.46 4.05 12.23
C PRO A 42 -9.92 4.15 12.67
N SER A 43 -10.81 3.44 11.97
CA SER A 43 -12.19 3.26 12.41
C SER A 43 -12.26 2.53 13.76
N PRO A 44 -13.36 2.61 14.53
CA PRO A 44 -13.51 1.81 15.74
C PRO A 44 -13.34 0.30 15.51
N GLU A 45 -13.79 -0.20 14.35
CA GLU A 45 -13.66 -1.61 13.97
C GLU A 45 -12.21 -1.96 13.59
N GLN A 46 -11.53 -1.08 12.85
CA GLN A 46 -10.10 -1.24 12.56
C GLN A 46 -9.26 -1.16 13.83
N GLN A 47 -9.61 -0.26 14.77
CA GLN A 47 -8.93 -0.12 16.05
C GLN A 47 -9.08 -1.41 16.87
N ALA A 48 -10.25 -2.04 16.87
CA ALA A 48 -10.45 -3.32 17.55
C ALA A 48 -9.55 -4.44 16.97
N LEU A 49 -9.36 -4.47 15.65
CA LEU A 49 -8.42 -5.39 15.00
C LEU A 49 -6.97 -5.11 15.39
N ILE A 50 -6.58 -3.83 15.40
CA ILE A 50 -5.26 -3.38 15.82
C ILE A 50 -4.99 -3.77 17.29
N ASP A 51 -5.96 -3.57 18.18
CA ASP A 51 -5.84 -3.94 19.60
C ASP A 51 -5.76 -5.46 19.79
N SER A 52 -6.49 -6.22 18.97
CA SER A 52 -6.38 -7.68 18.94
C SER A 52 -5.00 -8.14 18.46
N LEU A 53 -4.39 -7.43 17.51
CA LEU A 53 -3.03 -7.73 17.05
C LEU A 53 -2.00 -7.46 18.14
N ARG A 54 -2.09 -6.32 18.86
CA ARG A 54 -1.15 -5.96 19.94
C ARG A 54 -1.06 -7.01 21.04
N THR A 55 -2.16 -7.70 21.30
CA THR A 55 -2.25 -8.76 22.32
C THR A 55 -1.97 -10.15 21.77
N SER A 56 -1.78 -10.27 20.45
CA SER A 56 -1.56 -11.54 19.77
C SER A 56 -0.12 -12.04 19.95
N PRO A 57 0.09 -13.35 20.14
CA PRO A 57 1.43 -13.93 20.08
C PRO A 57 2.10 -13.75 18.71
N LEU A 58 1.31 -13.55 17.63
CA LEU A 58 1.80 -13.31 16.26
C LEU A 58 2.74 -12.10 16.13
N THR A 59 2.64 -11.11 17.03
CA THR A 59 3.41 -9.85 16.95
C THR A 59 4.48 -9.74 18.05
N ASN A 60 4.61 -10.75 18.93
CA ASN A 60 5.60 -10.74 20.00
C ASN A 60 6.91 -11.41 19.55
N PRO A 61 8.07 -10.78 19.75
CA PRO A 61 9.38 -11.28 19.31
C PRO A 61 9.75 -12.58 20.05
N HIS A 62 9.35 -13.73 19.51
CA HIS A 62 9.76 -15.05 19.98
C HIS A 62 10.57 -15.74 18.88
N PRO A 63 11.68 -16.44 19.19
CA PRO A 63 12.57 -17.06 18.19
C PRO A 63 11.96 -18.10 17.22
N GLU A 64 10.67 -18.44 17.32
CA GLU A 64 9.98 -19.32 16.36
C GLU A 64 9.20 -18.53 15.26
N GLN A 65 9.28 -17.19 15.26
CA GLN A 65 8.50 -16.29 14.38
C GLN A 65 8.96 -16.19 12.92
N ASP A 66 10.06 -16.83 12.51
CA ASP A 66 10.50 -16.79 11.10
C ASP A 66 9.39 -17.33 10.18
N GLN A 67 8.60 -18.29 10.66
CA GLN A 67 7.45 -18.84 9.92
C GLN A 67 6.27 -17.86 9.82
N ASP A 68 5.89 -17.20 10.92
CA ASP A 68 4.77 -16.24 10.94
C ASP A 68 5.08 -14.99 10.10
N GLN A 69 6.33 -14.51 10.14
CA GLN A 69 6.77 -13.42 9.28
C GLN A 69 6.88 -13.84 7.81
N SER A 70 7.29 -15.08 7.54
CA SER A 70 7.29 -15.61 6.17
C SER A 70 5.87 -15.72 5.61
N GLU A 71 4.90 -16.15 6.41
CA GLU A 71 3.48 -16.20 6.01
C GLU A 71 2.92 -14.81 5.74
N LEU A 72 3.25 -13.81 6.58
CA LEU A 72 2.85 -12.44 6.33
C LEU A 72 3.47 -11.90 5.03
N LYS A 73 4.77 -12.11 4.83
CA LYS A 73 5.47 -11.66 3.62
C LYS A 73 4.89 -12.31 2.36
N SER A 74 4.67 -13.63 2.37
CA SER A 74 4.07 -14.31 1.22
C SER A 74 2.64 -13.84 0.96
N THR A 75 1.84 -13.63 2.02
CA THR A 75 0.47 -13.12 1.86
C THR A 75 0.48 -11.70 1.30
N ILE A 76 1.40 -10.84 1.75
CA ILE A 76 1.57 -9.49 1.21
C ILE A 76 2.04 -9.54 -0.24
N GLU A 77 2.98 -10.42 -0.58
CA GLU A 77 3.45 -10.61 -1.96
C GLU A 77 2.33 -11.09 -2.89
N ASP A 78 1.51 -12.04 -2.43
CA ASP A 78 0.32 -12.49 -3.15
C ASP A 78 -0.67 -11.33 -3.36
N ILE A 79 -0.92 -10.52 -2.32
CA ILE A 79 -1.80 -9.34 -2.38
C ILE A 79 -1.26 -8.29 -3.36
N LEU A 80 0.06 -8.02 -3.33
CA LEU A 80 0.70 -7.08 -4.24
C LEU A 80 0.71 -7.62 -5.69
N SER A 81 0.83 -8.92 -5.87
CA SER A 81 0.75 -9.57 -7.19
C SER A 81 -0.67 -9.46 -7.76
N GLU A 82 -1.72 -9.73 -6.96
CA GLU A 82 -3.12 -9.50 -7.35
C GLU A 82 -3.36 -8.03 -7.75
N TYR A 83 -2.70 -7.11 -7.05
CA TYR A 83 -2.75 -5.68 -7.31
C TYR A 83 -2.05 -5.25 -8.62
N GLU A 84 -0.98 -5.96 -9.02
CA GLU A 84 -0.20 -5.68 -10.24
C GLU A 84 -0.68 -6.46 -11.49
N ASP A 85 -1.08 -7.73 -11.35
CA ASP A 85 -1.31 -8.72 -12.43
C ASP A 85 -2.63 -8.58 -13.22
N GLU A 86 -3.45 -7.58 -12.92
CA GLU A 86 -4.65 -7.20 -13.69
C GLU A 86 -4.29 -6.59 -15.07
N ASN A 87 -3.36 -7.21 -15.81
CA ASN A 87 -3.04 -6.95 -17.22
C ASN A 87 -3.98 -7.67 -18.19
N ASP A 88 -4.84 -8.58 -17.71
CA ASP A 88 -5.80 -9.34 -18.53
C ASP A 88 -7.28 -8.99 -18.24
N PHE A 89 -7.62 -7.73 -17.94
CA PHE A 89 -9.01 -7.24 -18.03
C PHE A 89 -9.51 -7.12 -19.50
N SER A 90 -8.90 -7.88 -20.41
CA SER A 90 -9.41 -8.14 -21.74
C SER A 90 -9.65 -9.64 -21.82
N THR A 91 -10.93 -10.04 -21.79
CA THR A 91 -11.43 -11.41 -21.99
C THR A 91 -11.73 -12.23 -20.73
N SER A 92 -12.63 -11.74 -19.87
CA SER A 92 -13.54 -12.65 -19.18
C SER A 92 -14.96 -12.11 -19.22
N THR A 93 -15.73 -12.75 -20.08
CA THR A 93 -17.18 -12.64 -20.24
C THR A 93 -17.86 -12.87 -18.90
N SER A 94 -18.23 -11.80 -18.19
CA SER A 94 -19.30 -11.79 -17.21
C SER A 94 -19.82 -10.37 -17.04
N THR A 95 -21.07 -10.21 -17.42
CA THR A 95 -21.89 -9.02 -17.21
C THR A 95 -22.06 -8.75 -15.71
N SER A 96 -21.11 -8.07 -15.11
CA SER A 96 -21.30 -7.30 -13.89
C SER A 96 -20.25 -6.20 -13.86
N THR A 97 -20.70 -4.96 -13.76
CA THR A 97 -19.86 -3.77 -13.51
C THR A 97 -18.72 -4.08 -12.53
N PRO A 98 -17.44 -3.78 -12.87
CA PRO A 98 -16.39 -3.77 -11.86
C PRO A 98 -16.76 -2.73 -10.81
N ASN A 99 -16.77 -3.17 -9.57
CA ASN A 99 -17.70 -2.78 -8.51
C ASN A 99 -17.02 -1.75 -7.61
N ASP A 100 -17.58 -0.57 -7.39
CA ASP A 100 -17.02 0.45 -6.47
C ASP A 100 -16.66 -0.15 -5.09
N LYS A 101 -17.30 -1.25 -4.72
CA LYS A 101 -16.98 -2.09 -3.55
C LYS A 101 -15.52 -2.56 -3.49
N GLU A 102 -14.96 -3.02 -4.60
CA GLU A 102 -13.61 -3.60 -4.63
C GLU A 102 -12.53 -2.53 -4.44
N GLU A 103 -12.72 -1.35 -5.04
CA GLU A 103 -11.86 -0.19 -4.81
C GLU A 103 -11.79 0.18 -3.32
N TRP A 104 -12.91 0.14 -2.61
CA TRP A 104 -12.97 0.49 -1.20
C TRP A 104 -12.32 -0.58 -0.32
N GLU A 105 -12.45 -1.85 -0.69
CA GLU A 105 -11.79 -2.97 -0.01
C GLU A 105 -10.26 -2.84 -0.07
N TRP A 106 -9.71 -2.46 -1.22
CA TRP A 106 -8.28 -2.18 -1.36
C TRP A 106 -7.82 -1.00 -0.49
N GLN A 107 -8.58 0.10 -0.49
CA GLN A 107 -8.28 1.25 0.35
C GLN A 107 -8.36 0.93 1.86
N ASN A 108 -9.33 0.10 2.28
CA ASN A 108 -9.47 -0.33 3.67
C ASN A 108 -8.27 -1.15 4.12
N LEU A 109 -7.83 -2.11 3.28
CA LEU A 109 -6.66 -2.93 3.52
C LEU A 109 -5.40 -2.06 3.66
N HIS A 110 -5.14 -1.17 2.70
CA HIS A 110 -3.95 -0.33 2.75
C HIS A 110 -3.93 0.64 3.93
N ALA A 111 -5.09 1.16 4.36
CA ALA A 111 -5.15 1.98 5.58
C ALA A 111 -4.80 1.14 6.82
N PHE A 112 -5.36 -0.06 6.94
CA PHE A 112 -5.04 -0.97 8.03
C PHE A 112 -3.54 -1.28 8.07
N LEU A 113 -2.95 -1.66 6.92
CA LEU A 113 -1.51 -1.91 6.79
C LEU A 113 -0.67 -0.69 7.21
N ALA A 114 -1.06 0.51 6.77
CA ALA A 114 -0.38 1.74 7.15
C ALA A 114 -0.47 2.00 8.66
N PHE A 115 -1.63 1.77 9.30
CA PHE A 115 -1.78 1.97 10.75
C PHE A 115 -0.95 0.98 11.56
N ILE A 116 -0.98 -0.33 11.26
CA ILE A 116 -0.16 -1.30 12.00
C ILE A 116 1.34 -1.03 11.83
N THR A 117 1.73 -0.44 10.70
CA THR A 117 3.12 0.01 10.45
C THR A 117 3.46 1.28 11.22
N LYS A 118 2.55 2.26 11.26
CA LYS A 118 2.70 3.50 12.02
C LYS A 118 2.91 3.21 13.50
N GLU A 119 2.09 2.33 14.03
CA GLU A 119 2.12 1.90 15.43
C GLU A 119 3.26 0.92 15.76
N ARG A 120 4.10 0.56 14.78
CA ARG A 120 5.23 -0.36 14.94
C ARG A 120 4.84 -1.76 15.42
N ILE A 121 3.64 -2.20 15.07
CA ILE A 121 3.21 -3.59 15.29
C ILE A 121 3.95 -4.52 14.33
N VAL A 122 4.03 -4.12 13.05
CA VAL A 122 4.79 -4.82 12.02
C VAL A 122 5.54 -3.81 11.14
N PRO A 123 6.83 -4.02 10.83
CA PRO A 123 7.57 -3.17 9.91
C PRO A 123 7.22 -3.48 8.45
N LEU A 124 6.26 -2.72 7.88
CA LEU A 124 5.84 -2.85 6.49
C LEU A 124 6.13 -1.57 5.66
N GLU A 125 7.16 -0.81 6.04
CA GLU A 125 7.58 0.39 5.30
C GLU A 125 7.85 0.11 3.82
N ASP A 126 8.38 -1.08 3.52
CA ASP A 126 8.73 -1.50 2.16
C ASP A 126 7.47 -1.70 1.30
N VAL A 127 6.35 -2.12 1.90
CA VAL A 127 5.04 -2.19 1.23
C VAL A 127 4.56 -0.79 0.85
N GLY A 128 4.67 0.17 1.78
CA GLY A 128 4.30 1.56 1.51
C GLY A 128 5.15 2.18 0.39
N ILE A 129 6.46 1.94 0.39
CA ILE A 129 7.38 2.38 -0.67
C ILE A 129 7.02 1.73 -2.01
N HIS A 130 6.74 0.43 -2.02
CA HIS A 130 6.35 -0.29 -3.21
C HIS A 130 5.06 0.31 -3.82
N VAL A 131 4.02 0.52 -3.01
CA VAL A 131 2.76 1.11 -3.46
C VAL A 131 2.97 2.52 -4.04
N LEU A 132 3.79 3.36 -3.38
CA LEU A 132 4.16 4.69 -3.89
C LEU A 132 4.88 4.60 -5.25
N ARG A 133 5.83 3.67 -5.40
CA ARG A 133 6.54 3.45 -6.67
C ARG A 133 5.59 3.05 -7.79
N VAL A 134 4.72 2.06 -7.54
CA VAL A 134 3.78 1.56 -8.54
C VAL A 134 2.85 2.68 -9.00
N ALA A 135 2.25 3.42 -8.06
CA ALA A 135 1.30 4.47 -8.39
C ALA A 135 1.95 5.70 -9.07
N LEU A 136 3.10 6.15 -8.58
CA LEU A 136 3.66 7.47 -8.95
C LEU A 136 4.78 7.41 -10.00
N GLU A 137 5.46 6.27 -10.12
CA GLU A 137 6.55 6.09 -11.08
C GLU A 137 6.08 5.32 -12.30
N ARG A 138 5.50 4.14 -12.09
CA ARG A 138 5.06 3.26 -13.19
C ARG A 138 3.75 3.74 -13.83
N GLY A 139 2.83 4.26 -13.02
CA GLY A 139 1.52 4.72 -13.48
C GLY A 139 1.57 5.80 -14.57
N VAL A 140 2.66 6.58 -14.67
CA VAL A 140 2.76 7.66 -15.66
C VAL A 140 3.49 7.23 -16.93
N GLU A 141 4.53 6.39 -16.83
CA GLU A 141 5.38 6.03 -17.99
C GLU A 141 4.69 5.10 -18.99
N HIS A 142 3.84 4.18 -18.52
CA HIS A 142 3.14 3.24 -19.41
C HIS A 142 1.88 3.80 -20.09
N HIS A 143 1.46 5.03 -19.78
CA HIS A 143 0.11 5.50 -20.13
C HIS A 143 0.05 6.70 -21.10
N TYR A 144 1.18 7.34 -21.40
CA TYR A 144 1.25 8.38 -22.45
C TYR A 144 1.97 7.94 -23.73
N HIS A 145 2.68 6.79 -23.73
CA HIS A 145 3.44 6.31 -24.90
C HIS A 145 2.75 5.23 -25.75
N HIS A 146 1.55 4.79 -25.39
CA HIS A 146 0.77 3.80 -26.17
C HIS A 146 -0.39 4.43 -26.97
N GLY A 147 -0.16 5.63 -27.51
CA GLY A 147 -1.15 6.38 -28.30
C GLY A 147 -1.02 6.25 -29.82
N HIS A 148 -0.05 5.51 -30.37
CA HIS A 148 0.28 5.65 -31.81
C HIS A 148 0.31 4.41 -32.69
N HIS A 149 -0.09 3.21 -32.23
CA HIS A 149 -0.26 2.07 -33.15
C HIS A 149 -1.44 1.18 -32.78
N HIS A 150 -2.65 1.57 -33.18
CA HIS A 150 -3.60 0.62 -33.78
C HIS A 150 -4.70 1.36 -34.55
N HIS A 151 -4.56 1.34 -35.88
CA HIS A 151 -5.69 1.50 -36.78
C HIS A 151 -6.55 0.24 -36.66
N GLN A 152 -7.73 0.33 -36.05
CA GLN A 152 -8.81 -0.60 -36.36
C GLN A 152 -10.15 0.11 -36.23
N LEU A 153 -10.79 0.28 -37.39
CA LEU A 153 -12.19 0.67 -37.51
C LEU A 153 -13.08 -0.36 -36.80
N GLY A 154 -14.01 0.11 -35.96
CA GLY A 154 -15.14 -0.71 -35.51
C GLY A 154 -15.62 -0.40 -34.10
N THR A 155 -16.81 0.20 -34.01
CA THR A 155 -17.74 0.14 -32.87
C THR A 155 -17.30 0.72 -31.51
N GLY A 156 -17.55 2.02 -31.32
CA GLY A 156 -18.47 2.51 -30.27
C GLY A 156 -18.22 2.17 -28.80
N VAL A 157 -16.98 2.20 -28.31
CA VAL A 157 -16.70 2.24 -26.87
C VAL A 157 -16.26 3.67 -26.50
N PRO A 158 -16.87 4.33 -25.49
CA PRO A 158 -16.47 5.68 -25.10
C PRO A 158 -15.02 5.69 -24.57
N PRO A 159 -14.27 6.77 -24.79
CA PRO A 159 -12.91 6.86 -24.30
C PRO A 159 -12.89 6.91 -22.76
N GLY A 160 -12.13 6.03 -22.12
CA GLY A 160 -11.59 6.30 -20.78
C GLY A 160 -12.30 5.75 -19.54
N THR A 161 -13.01 4.61 -19.57
CA THR A 161 -13.77 4.13 -18.39
C THR A 161 -13.09 3.07 -17.52
N GLY A 162 -12.14 2.29 -18.03
CA GLY A 162 -11.44 1.24 -17.26
C GLY A 162 -10.07 1.65 -16.71
N ARG A 163 -9.28 2.38 -17.51
CA ARG A 163 -7.89 2.76 -17.17
C ARG A 163 -7.81 3.87 -16.12
N SER A 164 -8.72 4.82 -16.16
CA SER A 164 -8.87 5.90 -15.16
C SER A 164 -9.24 5.36 -13.79
N LYS A 165 -10.14 4.37 -13.73
CA LYS A 165 -10.55 3.71 -12.49
C LYS A 165 -9.40 2.95 -11.84
N LYS A 166 -8.61 2.20 -12.62
CA LYS A 166 -7.43 1.49 -12.07
C LYS A 166 -6.43 2.48 -11.47
N MET A 167 -6.17 3.60 -12.18
CA MET A 167 -5.34 4.69 -11.67
C MET A 167 -5.89 5.28 -10.37
N ALA A 168 -7.20 5.51 -10.27
CA ALA A 168 -7.84 6.02 -9.06
C ALA A 168 -7.57 5.14 -7.83
N VAL A 169 -7.65 3.82 -7.97
CA VAL A 169 -7.33 2.89 -6.88
C VAL A 169 -5.84 2.99 -6.48
N PHE A 170 -4.93 2.97 -7.46
CA PHE A 170 -3.48 3.10 -7.20
C PHE A 170 -3.14 4.40 -6.48
N VAL A 171 -3.63 5.52 -7.00
CA VAL A 171 -3.40 6.85 -6.44
C VAL A 171 -4.00 6.95 -5.05
N SER A 172 -5.21 6.44 -4.84
CA SER A 172 -5.85 6.43 -3.52
C SER A 172 -5.07 5.61 -2.49
N CYS A 173 -4.59 4.41 -2.84
CA CYS A 173 -3.81 3.57 -1.93
C CYS A 173 -2.46 4.20 -1.60
N ALA A 174 -1.77 4.76 -2.59
CA ALA A 174 -0.53 5.51 -2.39
C ALA A 174 -0.75 6.75 -1.52
N ALA A 175 -1.84 7.49 -1.74
CA ALA A 175 -2.20 8.65 -0.94
C ALA A 175 -2.50 8.26 0.52
N ILE A 176 -3.19 7.13 0.76
CA ILE A 176 -3.43 6.61 2.11
C ILE A 176 -2.12 6.36 2.85
N TRP A 177 -1.14 5.70 2.21
CA TRP A 177 0.19 5.53 2.79
C TRP A 177 0.87 6.87 3.08
N ALA A 178 0.81 7.83 2.17
CA ALA A 178 1.39 9.16 2.39
C ALA A 178 0.70 9.94 3.53
N LEU A 179 -0.62 9.82 3.68
CA LEU A 179 -1.40 10.50 4.71
C LEU A 179 -1.17 9.89 6.10
N VAL A 180 -1.17 8.56 6.19
CA VAL A 180 -1.02 7.83 7.45
C VAL A 180 0.44 7.77 7.89
N MET A 181 1.35 7.54 6.95
CA MET A 181 2.74 7.17 7.21
C MET A 181 3.76 8.11 6.57
N GLY A 182 3.37 9.15 5.83
CA GLY A 182 4.32 9.92 5.02
C GLY A 182 5.44 10.59 5.83
N GLU A 183 5.10 11.15 7.00
CA GLU A 183 6.10 11.78 7.88
C GLU A 183 7.02 10.71 8.48
N GLU A 184 6.45 9.65 9.06
CA GLU A 184 7.21 8.56 9.67
C GLU A 184 8.03 7.75 8.65
N LEU A 185 7.53 7.59 7.42
CA LEU A 185 8.21 6.88 6.35
C LEU A 185 9.46 7.66 5.92
N TRP A 186 9.36 8.99 5.83
CA TRP A 186 10.52 9.84 5.58
C TRP A 186 11.49 9.84 6.76
N GLU A 187 11.02 9.88 8.01
CA GLU A 187 11.91 9.77 9.18
C GLU A 187 12.66 8.43 9.23
N ARG A 188 12.00 7.32 8.87
CA ARG A 188 12.57 5.96 8.96
C ARG A 188 13.42 5.57 7.76
N ARG A 189 13.08 6.08 6.56
CA ARG A 189 13.69 5.65 5.29
C ARG A 189 14.26 6.80 4.46
N GLY A 190 13.93 8.05 4.78
CA GLY A 190 14.44 9.23 4.11
C GLY A 190 15.87 9.55 4.54
N GLY A 191 16.72 9.94 3.60
CA GLY A 191 17.97 10.65 3.90
C GLY A 191 19.11 9.86 4.57
N THR A 192 18.98 8.57 4.86
CA THR A 192 20.02 7.77 5.56
C THR A 192 21.27 7.44 4.73
N SER A 193 21.56 8.14 3.63
CA SER A 193 22.81 7.93 2.87
C SER A 193 23.39 9.17 2.21
N GLN A 194 23.06 10.39 2.67
CA GLN A 194 23.77 11.58 2.15
C GLN A 194 23.80 12.83 3.07
N GLU A 195 23.87 12.67 4.39
CA GLU A 195 24.59 13.68 5.18
C GLU A 195 26.09 13.34 5.12
N GLU A 196 26.77 14.01 4.19
CA GLU A 196 28.18 14.43 4.27
C GLU A 196 29.13 13.58 5.12
N PHE A 197 29.59 12.43 4.59
CA PHE A 197 30.97 12.03 4.90
C PHE A 197 31.89 13.05 4.22
N PRO A 198 32.71 13.83 4.96
CA PRO A 198 33.68 14.71 4.34
C PRO A 198 34.65 13.84 3.50
N VAL A 199 34.62 14.07 2.19
CA VAL A 199 35.56 13.50 1.23
C VAL A 199 36.96 13.99 1.61
N GLY A 200 37.70 13.16 2.34
CA GLY A 200 39.10 13.47 2.63
C GLY A 200 39.65 12.74 3.82
N LEU A 201 39.78 11.41 3.75
CA LEU A 201 40.96 10.67 4.20
C LEU A 201 40.90 9.24 3.61
N SER A 202 41.36 9.13 2.37
CA SER A 202 41.70 7.86 1.75
C SER A 202 42.97 7.32 2.39
N LEU A 203 42.88 6.17 3.06
CA LEU A 203 43.91 5.13 3.05
C LEU A 203 43.20 3.77 3.17
N SER A 204 43.02 3.08 2.05
CA SER A 204 42.68 1.65 2.03
C SER A 204 43.85 0.83 2.62
N PRO A 205 43.59 -0.41 3.07
CA PRO A 205 43.89 -1.50 2.15
C PRO A 205 42.73 -2.49 1.92
N ARG A 206 42.55 -2.75 0.63
CA ARG A 206 41.88 -3.85 -0.08
C ARG A 206 41.98 -5.24 0.58
N GLU A 207 40.82 -5.79 0.96
CA GLU A 207 40.45 -7.23 0.92
C GLU A 207 38.91 -7.27 0.73
N SER A 208 38.34 -7.54 -0.44
CA SER A 208 38.16 -8.86 -1.08
C SER A 208 37.34 -9.87 -0.27
N VAL A 209 36.08 -9.58 0.04
CA VAL A 209 35.01 -10.60 0.05
C VAL A 209 33.71 -9.96 -0.42
N ALA A 210 33.24 -10.37 -1.60
CA ALA A 210 31.84 -10.23 -1.95
C ALA A 210 31.08 -11.38 -1.29
N PRO A 211 30.00 -11.11 -0.54
CA PRO A 211 28.85 -11.98 -0.54
C PRO A 211 27.82 -11.38 -1.52
N GLN A 212 27.54 -12.13 -2.58
CA GLN A 212 26.23 -12.08 -3.19
C GLN A 212 25.22 -12.58 -2.15
N ASP A 213 24.77 -11.69 -1.27
CA ASP A 213 23.56 -11.86 -0.48
C ASP A 213 22.59 -10.75 -0.91
N GLN A 214 22.00 -10.96 -2.08
CA GLN A 214 20.78 -10.28 -2.50
C GLN A 214 19.61 -10.92 -1.75
N VAL A 215 19.36 -10.45 -0.53
CA VAL A 215 18.11 -10.71 0.19
C VAL A 215 17.57 -9.35 0.64
N HIS A 216 16.75 -8.75 -0.22
CA HIS A 216 15.74 -7.71 0.06
C HIS A 216 16.02 -6.75 1.23
N GLY A 217 17.13 -6.01 1.15
CA GLY A 217 17.33 -4.77 1.91
C GLY A 217 17.11 -3.57 1.00
N GLU A 218 15.86 -3.25 0.64
CA GLU A 218 15.60 -2.17 -0.32
C GLU A 218 15.73 -0.77 0.31
N ALA A 219 16.84 -0.14 -0.05
CA ALA A 219 17.14 1.27 -0.32
C ALA A 219 16.33 2.37 0.40
N ALA A 220 17.06 3.17 1.18
CA ALA A 220 16.65 4.50 1.61
C ALA A 220 16.04 5.35 0.47
N VAL A 221 15.00 6.12 0.80
CA VAL A 221 14.33 7.03 -0.13
C VAL A 221 15.15 8.32 -0.22
N SER A 222 15.71 8.59 -1.40
CA SER A 222 16.44 9.84 -1.68
C SER A 222 15.50 11.06 -1.67
N LYS A 223 16.02 12.24 -1.31
CA LYS A 223 15.27 13.51 -1.35
C LYS A 223 14.70 13.84 -2.72
N SER A 224 15.44 13.55 -3.80
CA SER A 224 14.96 13.75 -5.18
C SER A 224 13.76 12.87 -5.52
N ARG A 225 13.80 11.59 -5.13
CA ARG A 225 12.67 10.65 -5.32
C ARG A 225 11.43 11.08 -4.54
N TRP A 226 11.61 11.50 -3.29
CA TRP A 226 10.51 12.01 -2.46
C TRP A 226 9.87 13.26 -3.07
N GLN A 227 10.69 14.21 -3.54
CA GLN A 227 10.20 15.40 -4.24
C GLN A 227 9.43 15.03 -5.52
N MET A 228 9.94 14.07 -6.30
CA MET A 228 9.24 13.58 -7.49
C MET A 228 7.87 13.00 -7.14
N TRP A 229 7.74 12.21 -6.07
CA TRP A 229 6.43 11.71 -5.61
C TRP A 229 5.48 12.84 -5.20
N ILE A 230 5.99 13.86 -4.48
CA ILE A 230 5.21 15.07 -4.14
C ILE A 230 4.70 15.78 -5.39
N ASP A 231 5.52 15.91 -6.42
CA ASP A 231 5.15 16.59 -7.67
C ASP A 231 4.16 15.75 -8.49
N ARG A 232 4.28 14.41 -8.44
CA ARG A 232 3.33 13.49 -9.08
C ARG A 232 1.96 13.53 -8.42
N PHE A 233 1.88 13.53 -7.09
CA PHE A 233 0.61 13.71 -6.40
C PHE A 233 -0.05 15.06 -6.72
N GLN A 234 0.72 16.14 -6.81
CA GLN A 234 0.19 17.44 -7.26
C GLN A 234 -0.39 17.36 -8.66
N PHE A 235 0.36 16.77 -9.59
CA PHE A 235 -0.10 16.62 -10.96
C PHE A 235 -1.41 15.82 -11.01
N LEU A 236 -1.47 14.68 -10.31
CA LEU A 236 -2.64 13.81 -10.26
C LEU A 236 -3.84 14.49 -9.60
N SER A 237 -3.63 15.40 -8.63
CA SER A 237 -4.72 16.19 -8.03
C SER A 237 -5.43 17.11 -9.03
N LEU A 238 -4.82 17.39 -10.18
CA LEU A 238 -5.38 18.23 -11.24
C LEU A 238 -5.89 17.41 -12.45
N ALA A 239 -5.71 16.08 -12.43
CA ALA A 239 -6.01 15.23 -13.57
C ALA A 239 -7.53 14.99 -13.72
N GLU A 240 -8.12 15.55 -14.79
CA GLU A 240 -9.59 15.52 -15.00
C GLU A 240 -10.17 14.11 -15.21
N ASP A 241 -9.33 13.15 -15.57
CA ASP A 241 -9.68 11.74 -15.75
C ASP A 241 -9.78 10.97 -14.43
N LEU A 242 -9.28 11.53 -13.32
CA LEU A 242 -9.46 11.00 -11.97
C LEU A 242 -10.75 11.51 -11.33
N ASP A 243 -11.40 10.62 -10.58
CA ASP A 243 -12.54 11.02 -9.77
C ASP A 243 -12.12 12.07 -8.72
N ILE A 244 -13.09 12.85 -8.26
CA ILE A 244 -12.86 13.96 -7.33
C ILE A 244 -12.15 13.49 -6.05
N LYS A 245 -12.47 12.29 -5.56
CA LYS A 245 -11.95 11.80 -4.28
C LYS A 245 -10.47 11.42 -4.38
N SER A 246 -10.11 10.72 -5.45
CA SER A 246 -8.70 10.40 -5.72
C SER A 246 -7.86 11.67 -5.88
N ARG A 247 -8.42 12.73 -6.49
CA ARG A 247 -7.75 14.03 -6.60
C ARG A 247 -7.57 14.74 -5.26
N GLU A 248 -8.60 14.75 -4.42
CA GLU A 248 -8.54 15.32 -3.06
C GLU A 248 -7.49 14.59 -2.21
N LEU A 249 -7.49 13.25 -2.23
CA LEU A 249 -6.49 12.43 -1.54
C LEU A 249 -5.07 12.73 -2.03
N ALA A 250 -4.87 12.85 -3.34
CA ALA A 250 -3.57 13.19 -3.92
C ALA A 250 -3.10 14.59 -3.49
N ALA A 251 -3.99 15.59 -3.47
CA ALA A 251 -3.66 16.94 -3.01
C ALA A 251 -3.22 16.95 -1.54
N GLU A 252 -3.96 16.25 -0.68
CA GLU A 252 -3.64 16.16 0.75
C GLU A 252 -2.34 15.37 1.00
N ALA A 253 -2.15 14.26 0.30
CA ALA A 253 -0.92 13.46 0.37
C ALA A 253 0.31 14.30 0.03
N ALA A 254 0.26 15.08 -1.06
CA ALA A 254 1.33 16.01 -1.41
C ALA A 254 1.57 17.06 -0.30
N ALA A 255 0.51 17.57 0.33
CA ALA A 255 0.63 18.54 1.40
C ALA A 255 1.27 17.95 2.67
N VAL A 256 0.95 16.71 3.04
CA VAL A 256 1.58 16.00 4.17
C VAL A 256 3.04 15.74 3.88
N MET A 257 3.36 15.16 2.72
CA MET A 257 4.74 14.82 2.36
C MET A 257 5.67 16.04 2.25
N ARG A 258 5.14 17.23 1.92
CA ARG A 258 5.92 18.48 1.89
C ARG A 258 6.34 19.01 3.26
N ARG A 259 5.75 18.53 4.36
CA ARG A 259 6.07 19.04 5.70
C ARG A 259 7.47 18.62 6.17
N VAL A 260 8.01 17.57 5.55
CA VAL A 260 9.28 16.93 5.95
C VAL A 260 10.43 17.19 4.95
N THR A 261 10.23 18.08 3.97
CA THR A 261 11.21 18.44 2.92
C THR A 261 11.88 19.79 3.14
#